data_AF-A0A353CCT8-F1
#
_entry.id   AF-A0A353CCT8-F1
#
_cell.length_a   1.000
_cell.length_b   1.000
_cell.length_c   1.000
_cell.angle_alpha   90.00
_cell.angle_beta   90.00
_cell.angle_gamma   90.00
#
_symmetry.space_group_name_H-M   'P 1'
#
loop_
_entity.id
_entity.type
_entity.pdbx_description
1 polymer ?
#
loop_
_entity_poly.entity_id
_entity_poly.type
_entity_poly.pdbx_seq_one_letter_code
_entity_poly.pdbx_strand_id
1 'polypeptide(L)'
;MSFDYKAKRFVRSAKNDPITRHHGWFGSFAVEQHEKLFTKDVLAQTKADIYRGVRELVDASDARDIIEKAQYADINYYLAEDILTKVDRSAMAVSLETRAPFLDPRVGQFAASIPVEYKLKGKSGKVILKEAMKDLLPHDILHRPKKGFGIPIAEWLKGRLNPLM
;
A
#
# COMPACT_ATOMS: atom_id res chain seq x y z
N MET A 1 -15.68 -1.63 -4.85
CA MET A 1 -15.21 -0.80 -5.98
C MET A 1 -15.69 -1.40 -7.29
N SER A 2 -16.32 -0.61 -8.15
CA SER A 2 -16.78 -1.05 -9.47
C SER A 2 -15.60 -1.35 -10.42
N PHE A 3 -15.87 -2.11 -11.48
CA PHE A 3 -14.88 -2.36 -12.53
C PHE A 3 -14.49 -1.07 -13.25
N ASP A 4 -15.47 -0.23 -13.60
CA ASP A 4 -15.25 1.09 -14.23
C ASP A 4 -14.23 1.94 -13.46
N TYR A 5 -14.40 2.02 -12.13
CA TYR A 5 -13.47 2.75 -11.28
C TYR A 5 -12.03 2.19 -11.37
N LYS A 6 -11.88 0.87 -11.31
CA LYS A 6 -10.57 0.21 -11.43
C LYS A 6 -9.95 0.42 -12.81
N ALA A 7 -10.74 0.32 -13.87
CA ALA A 7 -10.29 0.51 -15.25
C ALA A 7 -9.81 1.94 -15.49
N LYS A 8 -10.61 2.95 -15.11
CA LYS A 8 -10.22 4.37 -15.21
C LYS A 8 -8.92 4.65 -14.47
N ARG A 9 -8.79 4.12 -13.25
CA ARG A 9 -7.59 4.30 -12.41
C ARG A 9 -6.36 3.59 -12.99
N PHE A 10 -6.53 2.40 -13.56
CA PHE A 10 -5.48 1.67 -14.26
C PHE A 10 -4.97 2.47 -15.47
N VAL A 11 -5.88 2.89 -16.36
CA VAL A 11 -5.54 3.63 -17.59
C VAL A 11 -4.88 4.97 -17.27
N ARG A 12 -5.43 5.70 -16.29
CA ARG A 12 -4.91 7.02 -15.86
C ARG A 12 -3.41 6.99 -15.53
N SER A 13 -2.96 5.94 -14.84
CA SER A 13 -1.57 5.82 -14.39
C SER A 13 -0.71 4.96 -15.32
N ALA A 14 -1.25 4.43 -16.43
CA ALA A 14 -0.57 3.47 -17.29
C ALA A 14 0.67 4.04 -17.99
N LYS A 15 0.67 5.35 -18.28
CA LYS A 15 1.80 6.06 -18.90
C LYS A 15 2.97 6.31 -17.94
N ASN A 16 2.74 6.20 -16.64
CA ASN A 16 3.75 6.54 -15.63
C ASN A 16 4.72 5.38 -15.42
N ASP A 17 5.91 5.70 -14.88
CA ASP A 17 6.85 4.70 -14.41
C ASP A 17 6.20 3.78 -13.35
N PRO A 18 6.75 2.57 -13.13
CA PRO A 18 6.07 1.60 -12.30
C PRO A 18 5.87 2.02 -10.84
N ILE A 19 6.75 2.83 -10.25
CA ILE A 19 6.63 3.32 -8.87
C ILE A 19 5.56 4.39 -8.75
N THR A 20 5.55 5.36 -9.67
CA THR A 20 4.47 6.34 -9.74
C THR A 20 3.13 5.67 -10.00
N ARG A 21 3.10 4.65 -10.88
CA ARG A 21 1.88 3.91 -11.19
C ARG A 21 1.34 3.17 -9.96
N HIS A 22 2.22 2.51 -9.21
CA HIS A 22 1.89 1.83 -7.95
C HIS A 22 1.30 2.80 -6.93
N HIS A 23 1.93 3.95 -6.70
CA HIS A 23 1.41 4.94 -5.74
C HIS A 23 0.13 5.61 -6.24
N GLY A 24 0.03 5.93 -7.53
CA GLY A 24 -1.18 6.47 -8.13
C GLY A 24 -2.38 5.51 -8.09
N TRP A 25 -2.12 4.20 -7.91
CA TRP A 25 -3.16 3.21 -7.64
C TRP A 25 -3.73 3.32 -6.22
N PHE A 26 -2.98 3.85 -5.25
CA PHE A 26 -3.45 4.09 -3.88
C PHE A 26 -3.86 5.56 -3.63
N GLY A 27 -3.29 6.51 -4.37
CA GLY A 27 -3.53 7.95 -4.21
C GLY A 27 -4.90 8.45 -4.68
N SER A 28 -5.43 9.47 -4.01
CA SER A 28 -6.70 10.11 -4.41
C SER A 28 -6.56 10.91 -5.72
N PHE A 29 -5.41 11.55 -5.90
CA PHE A 29 -5.10 12.43 -7.02
C PHE A 29 -4.09 11.79 -7.97
N ALA A 30 -4.17 12.14 -9.25
CA ALA A 30 -3.14 11.81 -10.23
C ALA A 30 -2.00 12.84 -10.17
N VAL A 31 -0.84 12.47 -10.70
CA VAL A 31 0.37 13.31 -10.69
C VAL A 31 0.08 14.68 -11.32
N GLU A 32 -0.66 14.70 -12.42
CA GLU A 32 -1.03 15.92 -13.16
C GLU A 32 -2.02 16.81 -12.39
N GLN A 33 -2.66 16.26 -11.37
CA GLN A 33 -3.56 17.01 -10.50
C GLN A 33 -2.80 17.64 -9.33
N HIS A 34 -1.63 17.13 -8.96
CA HIS A 34 -0.86 17.64 -7.81
C HIS A 34 -0.44 19.11 -8.01
N GLU A 35 -0.01 19.50 -9.21
CA GLU A 35 0.35 20.89 -9.50
C GLU A 35 -0.82 21.87 -9.27
N LYS A 36 -2.06 21.41 -9.40
CA LYS A 36 -3.26 22.21 -9.14
C LYS A 36 -3.62 22.31 -7.66
N LEU A 37 -3.03 21.47 -6.82
CA LEU A 37 -3.27 21.44 -5.37
C LEU A 37 -2.29 22.30 -4.59
N PHE A 38 -1.12 22.61 -5.17
CA PHE A 38 -0.08 23.38 -4.52
C PHE A 38 -0.16 24.87 -4.87
N THR A 39 0.18 25.72 -3.90
CA THR A 39 0.34 27.16 -4.16
C THR A 39 1.58 27.40 -5.02
N LYS A 40 1.64 28.56 -5.69
CA LYS A 40 2.81 28.96 -6.48
C LYS A 40 4.10 28.96 -5.64
N ASP A 41 4.00 29.36 -4.38
CA ASP A 41 5.15 29.40 -3.46
C ASP A 41 5.70 28.00 -3.15
N VAL A 42 4.81 27.03 -2.91
CA VAL A 42 5.22 25.62 -2.69
C VAL A 42 5.84 25.04 -3.96
N LEU A 43 5.28 25.33 -5.13
CA LEU A 43 5.84 24.88 -6.40
C LEU A 43 7.22 25.51 -6.68
N ALA A 44 7.42 26.77 -6.31
CA ALA A 44 8.71 27.45 -6.49
C ALA A 44 9.81 26.89 -5.56
N GLN A 45 9.44 26.34 -4.40
CA GLN A 45 10.37 25.81 -3.41
C GLN A 45 10.59 24.29 -3.52
N THR A 46 9.86 23.61 -4.39
CA THR A 46 9.93 22.15 -4.52
C THR A 46 10.16 21.74 -5.97
N LYS A 47 10.64 20.53 -6.19
CA LYS A 47 10.77 19.97 -7.54
C LYS A 47 9.44 19.42 -8.10
N ALA A 48 8.32 19.63 -7.40
CA ALA A 48 6.97 19.09 -7.65
C ALA A 48 6.84 17.55 -7.78
N ASP A 49 7.96 16.82 -7.87
CA ASP A 49 8.00 15.38 -7.98
C ASP A 49 8.04 14.69 -6.60
N ILE A 50 6.85 14.43 -6.07
CA ILE A 50 6.68 13.82 -4.74
C ILE A 50 7.07 12.33 -4.68
N TYR A 51 7.29 11.67 -5.82
CA TYR A 51 7.65 10.24 -5.88
C TYR A 51 9.14 9.99 -6.05
N ARG A 52 9.95 11.06 -6.16
CA ARG A 52 11.39 10.98 -6.38
C ARG A 52 12.10 10.12 -5.33
N GLY A 53 11.85 10.38 -4.05
CA GLY A 53 12.50 9.66 -2.95
C GLY A 53 12.19 8.17 -2.97
N VAL A 54 10.95 7.79 -3.32
CA VAL A 54 10.57 6.38 -3.44
C VAL A 54 11.31 5.71 -4.60
N ARG A 55 11.45 6.39 -5.74
CA ARG A 55 12.22 5.87 -6.87
C ARG A 55 13.68 5.67 -6.50
N GLU A 56 14.33 6.69 -5.93
CA GLU A 56 15.73 6.62 -5.49
C GLU A 56 15.94 5.46 -4.50
N LEU A 57 15.02 5.28 -3.57
CA LEU A 57 15.07 4.19 -2.59
C LEU A 57 14.94 2.81 -3.26
N VAL A 58 13.99 2.64 -4.18
CA VAL A 58 13.79 1.36 -4.88
C VAL A 58 14.95 1.05 -5.82
N ASP A 59 15.49 2.06 -6.52
CA ASP A 59 16.62 1.89 -7.42
C ASP A 59 17.91 1.52 -6.68
N ALA A 60 18.02 1.89 -5.40
CA ALA A 60 19.11 1.48 -4.52
C ALA A 60 18.92 0.08 -3.88
N SER A 61 17.83 -0.64 -4.20
CA SER A 61 17.54 -1.96 -3.63
C SER A 61 17.94 -3.12 -4.54
N ASP A 62 18.07 -4.32 -3.97
CA ASP A 62 18.33 -5.56 -4.72
C ASP A 62 17.07 -6.16 -5.37
N ALA A 63 15.94 -5.44 -5.37
CA ALA A 63 14.67 -5.90 -5.89
C ALA A 63 14.71 -6.09 -7.43
N ARG A 64 14.42 -7.30 -7.88
CA ARG A 64 14.70 -7.71 -9.28
C ARG A 64 13.53 -7.45 -10.19
N ASP A 65 12.33 -7.79 -9.75
CA ASP A 65 11.11 -7.65 -10.53
C ASP A 65 10.20 -6.54 -10.01
N ILE A 66 9.16 -6.25 -10.78
CA ILE A 66 8.25 -5.15 -10.46
C ILE A 66 7.44 -5.38 -9.17
N ILE A 67 7.16 -6.63 -8.82
CA ILE A 67 6.44 -6.98 -7.60
C ILE A 67 7.35 -6.74 -6.40
N GLU A 68 8.60 -7.18 -6.47
CA GLU A 68 9.58 -6.93 -5.40
C GLU A 68 9.84 -5.44 -5.21
N LYS A 69 9.97 -4.67 -6.30
CA LYS A 69 10.12 -3.22 -6.25
C LYS A 69 8.92 -2.53 -5.59
N ALA A 70 7.70 -2.95 -5.93
CA ALA A 70 6.48 -2.47 -5.30
C ALA A 70 6.40 -2.84 -3.82
N GLN A 71 6.78 -4.08 -3.46
CA GLN A 71 6.86 -4.53 -2.06
C GLN A 71 7.89 -3.73 -1.26
N TYR A 72 9.06 -3.45 -1.83
CA TYR A 72 10.11 -2.67 -1.19
C TYR A 72 9.66 -1.23 -0.93
N ALA A 73 9.00 -0.60 -1.91
CA ALA A 73 8.37 0.70 -1.72
C ALA A 73 7.29 0.66 -0.62
N ASP A 74 6.42 -0.34 -0.63
CA ASP A 74 5.36 -0.50 0.37
C ASP A 74 5.93 -0.70 1.78
N ILE A 75 7.00 -1.47 1.95
CA ILE A 75 7.62 -1.70 3.27
C ILE A 75 8.16 -0.39 3.85
N ASN A 76 8.84 0.41 3.04
CA ASN A 76 9.53 1.61 3.50
C ASN A 76 8.66 2.86 3.58
N TYR A 77 7.54 2.91 2.83
CA TYR A 77 6.63 4.06 2.84
C TYR A 77 5.25 3.67 3.38
N TYR A 78 4.49 2.85 2.67
CA TYR A 78 3.10 2.60 3.06
C TYR A 78 2.96 1.89 4.41
N LEU A 79 3.78 0.87 4.66
CA LEU A 79 3.79 0.13 5.91
C LEU A 79 4.37 0.99 7.04
N ALA A 80 5.54 1.59 6.84
CA ALA A 80 6.23 2.37 7.87
C ALA A 80 5.46 3.65 8.25
N GLU A 81 5.04 4.44 7.25
CA GLU A 81 4.57 5.83 7.43
C GLU A 81 3.04 5.97 7.49
N ASP A 82 2.27 4.94 7.13
CA ASP A 82 0.81 4.93 7.29
C ASP A 82 0.36 3.83 8.26
N ILE A 83 0.62 2.57 7.92
CA ILE A 83 0.04 1.45 8.69
C ILE A 83 0.59 1.39 10.11
N LEU A 84 1.92 1.34 10.28
CA LEU A 84 2.55 1.24 11.59
C LEU A 84 2.35 2.51 12.41
N THR A 85 2.55 3.68 11.80
CA THR A 85 2.30 4.97 12.48
C THR A 85 0.88 5.07 13.03
N LYS A 86 -0.14 4.69 12.24
CA LYS A 86 -1.54 4.76 12.68
C LYS A 86 -1.85 3.77 13.80
N VAL A 87 -1.37 2.53 13.67
CA VAL A 87 -1.61 1.48 14.68
C VAL A 87 -0.95 1.84 16.00
N ASP A 88 0.32 2.26 15.96
CA ASP A 88 1.08 2.63 17.15
C ASP A 88 0.44 3.80 17.89
N ARG A 89 0.18 4.92 17.18
CA ARG A 89 -0.46 6.11 17.78
C ARG A 89 -1.85 5.82 18.36
N SER A 90 -2.65 4.99 17.69
CA SER A 90 -4.01 4.68 18.16
C SER A 90 -3.98 3.78 19.40
N ALA A 91 -3.08 2.81 19.45
CA ALA A 91 -2.96 1.90 20.59
C ALA A 91 -2.35 2.58 21.82
N MET A 92 -1.28 3.36 21.61
CA MET A 92 -0.64 4.12 22.69
C MET A 92 -1.55 5.19 23.30
N ALA A 93 -2.48 5.76 22.52
CA ALA A 93 -3.51 6.67 23.03
C ALA A 93 -4.41 6.05 24.10
N VAL A 94 -4.43 4.72 24.21
CA VAL A 94 -5.18 3.95 25.21
C VAL A 94 -4.27 3.00 26.01
N SER A 95 -2.97 3.31 26.09
CA SER A 95 -1.96 2.53 26.83
C SER A 95 -1.86 1.06 26.43
N LEU A 96 -2.13 0.75 25.16
CA LEU A 96 -1.98 -0.60 24.59
C LEU A 96 -0.71 -0.70 23.74
N GLU A 97 0.02 -1.79 23.92
CA GLU A 97 1.17 -2.14 23.10
C GLU A 97 0.74 -3.09 21.97
N THR A 98 1.15 -2.81 20.72
CA THR A 98 0.86 -3.69 19.58
C THR A 98 2.11 -4.44 19.14
N ARG A 99 1.92 -5.70 18.74
CA ARG A 99 2.98 -6.55 18.18
C ARG A 99 2.60 -6.99 16.78
N ALA A 100 3.57 -7.00 15.87
CA ALA A 100 3.40 -7.43 14.49
C ALA A 100 4.36 -8.61 14.19
N PRO A 101 4.00 -9.87 14.52
CA PRO A 101 4.91 -11.02 14.38
C PRO A 101 5.48 -11.23 12.98
N PHE A 102 4.74 -10.87 11.94
CA PHE A 102 5.22 -10.95 10.55
C PHE A 102 6.33 -9.95 10.21
N LEU A 103 6.56 -8.95 11.07
CA LEU A 103 7.65 -7.98 10.94
C LEU A 103 8.85 -8.30 11.82
N ASP A 104 8.88 -9.48 12.47
CA ASP A 104 10.12 -10.00 13.04
C ASP A 104 11.19 -10.04 11.92
N PRO A 105 12.42 -9.53 12.15
CA PRO A 105 13.44 -9.47 11.12
C PRO A 105 13.72 -10.82 10.44
N ARG A 106 13.63 -11.93 11.18
CA ARG A 106 13.87 -13.28 10.65
C ARG A 106 12.74 -13.69 9.70
N VAL A 107 11.49 -13.38 10.07
CA VAL A 107 10.31 -13.63 9.23
C VAL A 107 10.35 -12.74 7.99
N GLY A 108 10.68 -11.46 8.14
CA GLY A 108 10.79 -10.51 7.05
C GLY A 108 11.87 -10.88 6.03
N GLN A 109 13.07 -11.24 6.51
CA GLN A 109 14.18 -11.69 5.67
C GLN A 109 13.84 -12.98 4.92
N PHE A 110 13.25 -13.96 5.60
CA PHE A 110 12.77 -15.18 4.95
C PHE A 110 11.69 -14.87 3.91
N ALA A 111 10.71 -14.04 4.23
CA ALA A 111 9.65 -13.67 3.29
C ALA A 111 10.19 -12.93 2.04
N ALA A 112 11.23 -12.11 2.22
CA ALA A 112 11.89 -11.39 1.14
C ALA A 112 12.70 -12.31 0.22
N SER A 113 13.28 -13.40 0.74
CA SER A 113 14.06 -14.35 -0.06
C SER A 113 13.21 -15.33 -0.87
N ILE A 114 11.91 -15.46 -0.57
CA ILE A 114 11.00 -16.34 -1.30
C ILE A 114 10.76 -15.79 -2.73
N PRO A 115 10.95 -16.60 -3.78
CA PRO A 115 10.65 -16.21 -5.16
C PRO A 115 9.17 -15.82 -5.36
N VAL A 116 8.90 -14.87 -6.27
CA VAL A 116 7.57 -14.27 -6.47
C VAL A 116 6.50 -15.30 -6.86
N GLU A 117 6.85 -16.35 -7.59
CA GLU A 117 5.94 -17.44 -7.99
C GLU A 117 5.34 -18.21 -6.80
N TYR A 118 6.02 -18.24 -5.65
CA TYR A 118 5.49 -18.81 -4.40
C TYR A 118 4.66 -17.80 -3.61
N LYS A 119 4.80 -16.50 -3.90
CA LYS A 119 4.02 -15.43 -3.27
C LYS A 119 2.72 -15.16 -4.03
N LEU A 120 2.73 -15.29 -5.36
CA LEU A 120 1.65 -14.91 -6.26
C LEU A 120 1.47 -15.93 -7.40
N LYS A 121 0.25 -16.44 -7.56
CA LYS A 121 -0.17 -17.29 -8.68
C LYS A 121 -1.44 -16.72 -9.32
N GLY A 122 -1.29 -16.10 -10.50
CA GLY A 122 -2.38 -15.38 -11.16
C GLY A 122 -2.93 -14.26 -10.28
N LYS A 123 -4.22 -14.36 -9.88
CA LYS A 123 -4.87 -13.41 -8.96
C LYS A 123 -4.79 -13.82 -7.49
N SER A 124 -4.21 -14.98 -7.17
CA SER A 124 -4.09 -15.48 -5.81
C SER A 124 -2.75 -15.07 -5.22
N GLY A 125 -2.76 -14.15 -4.26
CA GLY A 125 -1.58 -13.83 -3.44
C GLY A 125 -1.49 -14.69 -2.18
N LYS A 126 -0.36 -14.57 -1.49
CA LYS A 126 -0.04 -15.29 -0.24
C LYS A 126 -0.07 -16.81 -0.41
N VAL A 127 0.30 -17.33 -1.58
CA VAL A 127 0.16 -18.75 -1.91
C VAL A 127 0.90 -19.63 -0.92
N ILE A 128 2.19 -19.38 -0.70
CA ILE A 128 3.01 -20.12 0.27
C ILE A 128 2.45 -20.04 1.70
N LEU A 129 1.93 -18.87 2.12
CA LEU A 129 1.37 -18.70 3.46
C LEU A 129 0.05 -19.48 3.62
N LYS A 130 -0.79 -19.52 2.58
CA LYS A 130 -2.02 -20.33 2.60
C LYS A 130 -1.69 -21.82 2.68
N GLU A 131 -0.71 -22.26 1.91
CA GLU A 131 -0.27 -23.66 1.91
C GLU A 131 0.28 -24.05 3.29
N ALA A 132 1.13 -23.22 3.89
CA ALA A 132 1.70 -23.46 5.22
C ALA A 132 0.65 -23.52 6.35
N MET A 133 -0.53 -22.91 6.14
CA MET A 133 -1.60 -22.85 7.14
C MET A 133 -2.76 -23.81 6.85
N LYS A 134 -2.67 -24.63 5.79
CA LYS A 134 -3.80 -25.43 5.29
C LYS A 134 -4.36 -26.41 6.31
N ASP A 135 -3.49 -26.94 7.17
CA ASP A 135 -3.84 -27.92 8.20
C ASP A 135 -4.23 -27.26 9.53
N LEU A 136 -4.09 -25.93 9.63
CA LEU A 136 -4.37 -25.15 10.85
C LEU A 136 -5.65 -24.29 10.75
N LEU A 137 -6.09 -23.98 9.54
CA LEU A 137 -7.22 -23.07 9.30
C LEU A 137 -8.31 -23.74 8.46
N PRO A 138 -9.61 -23.43 8.71
CA PRO A 138 -10.68 -23.89 7.84
C PRO A 138 -10.51 -23.41 6.40
N HIS A 139 -10.96 -24.23 5.45
CA HIS A 139 -10.90 -23.94 4.01
C HIS A 139 -11.46 -22.53 3.68
N ASP A 140 -12.61 -22.18 4.25
CA ASP A 140 -13.27 -20.89 4.00
C ASP A 140 -12.43 -19.69 4.47
N ILE A 141 -11.60 -19.85 5.51
CA ILE A 141 -10.71 -18.79 5.99
C ILE A 141 -9.50 -18.65 5.06
N LEU A 142 -8.93 -19.77 4.61
CA LEU A 142 -7.76 -19.79 3.70
C LEU A 142 -8.06 -19.16 2.34
N HIS A 143 -9.26 -19.40 1.82
CA HIS A 143 -9.68 -18.92 0.50
C HIS A 143 -10.49 -17.63 0.55
N ARG A 144 -10.71 -17.06 1.74
CA ARG A 144 -11.42 -15.79 1.91
C ARG A 144 -10.75 -14.66 1.10
N PRO A 145 -11.54 -13.82 0.39
CA PRO A 145 -11.01 -12.63 -0.25
C PRO A 145 -10.30 -11.69 0.74
N LYS A 146 -9.18 -11.10 0.32
CA LYS A 146 -8.45 -10.09 1.13
C LYS A 146 -9.39 -8.93 1.44
N LYS A 147 -9.63 -8.69 2.73
CA LYS A 147 -10.33 -7.52 3.24
C LYS A 147 -9.30 -6.58 3.88
N GLY A 148 -9.29 -5.31 3.47
CA GLY A 148 -8.49 -4.27 4.12
C GLY A 148 -9.16 -3.73 5.38
N PHE A 149 -8.49 -2.80 6.05
CA PHE A 149 -8.98 -2.10 7.25
C PHE A 149 -9.57 -0.72 6.92
N GLY A 150 -10.19 -0.59 5.74
CA GLY A 150 -10.77 0.69 5.31
C GLY A 150 -11.93 1.11 6.20
N ILE A 151 -11.91 2.37 6.64
CA ILE A 151 -13.03 3.01 7.32
C ILE A 151 -14.03 3.57 6.30
N PRO A 152 -15.33 3.68 6.62
CA PRO A 152 -16.35 4.19 5.70
C PRO A 152 -16.32 5.72 5.63
N ILE A 153 -15.17 6.30 5.29
CA ILE A 153 -14.94 7.75 5.30
C ILE A 153 -15.91 8.50 4.37
N ALA A 154 -16.20 7.94 3.19
CA ALA A 154 -17.10 8.57 2.24
C ALA A 154 -18.54 8.64 2.76
N GLU A 155 -18.98 7.63 3.51
CA GLU A 155 -20.29 7.63 4.16
C GLU A 155 -20.33 8.65 5.30
N TRP A 156 -19.26 8.70 6.11
CA TRP A 156 -19.18 9.67 7.20
C TRP A 156 -19.16 11.12 6.71
N LEU A 157 -18.37 11.43 5.68
CA LEU A 157 -18.28 12.77 5.10
C LEU A 157 -19.60 13.21 4.45
N LYS A 158 -20.35 12.29 3.82
CA LYS A 158 -21.67 12.59 3.24
C LYS A 158 -22.79 12.65 4.28
N GLY A 159 -22.60 12.02 5.42
CA GLY A 159 -23.58 11.95 6.50
C GLY A 159 -23.16 12.83 7.67
N ARG A 160 -22.84 12.18 8.79
CA ARG A 160 -22.62 12.84 10.09
C ARG A 160 -21.52 13.91 10.14
N LEU A 161 -20.53 13.84 9.25
CA LEU A 161 -19.44 14.83 9.18
C LEU A 161 -19.65 15.89 8.09
N ASN A 162 -20.74 15.82 7.32
CA ASN A 162 -21.05 16.80 6.29
C ASN A 162 -21.09 18.25 6.81
N PRO A 163 -21.59 18.55 8.03
CA PRO A 163 -21.58 19.92 8.57
C PRO A 163 -20.17 20.50 8.86
N LEU A 164 -19.11 19.69 8.79
CA LEU A 164 -17.72 20.12 9.06
C LEU A 164 -16.91 20.41 7.77
N MET A 165 -17.50 20.19 6.59
CA MET A 165 -16.90 20.49 5.29
C MET A 165 -17.41 21.84 4.77
#